data_AF-A0A1E1XUM8-F1
#
_entry.id   AF-A0A1E1XUM8-F1
#
_cell.length_a   1.000
_cell.length_b   1.000
_cell.length_c   1.000
_cell.angle_alpha   90.00
_cell.angle_beta   90.00
_cell.angle_gamma   90.00
#
_symmetry.space_group_name_H-M   'P 1'
#
loop_
_entity.id
_entity.type
_entity.pdbx_description
1 polymer ?
#
loop_
_entity_poly.entity_id
_entity_poly.type
_entity_poly.pdbx_seq_one_letter_code
_entity_poly.pdbx_strand_id
1 'polypeptide(L)'
;DPSSLERQGDVREVGAQAVWSLSSCKPGLGVDQLLDNCLDTFWQSDGVLPHEVNIQFYRKTAIQAVYVYVDYNRDESYTPKRIAVKVGSTFHDLRVVETVDLNEPAGWVHIATQDSAGRPVRAFHVQIAVLANHKNGQDTHLRQIKLYSPVQRASVSVLPGVNFTSAECIAFSCIR
;
A
#
# COMPACT_ATOMS: atom_id res chain seq x y z
N ASP A 1 2.85 -11.15 -7.04
CA ASP A 1 2.57 -9.99 -7.91
C ASP A 1 1.14 -9.54 -7.66
N PRO A 2 0.91 -8.31 -7.19
CA PRO A 2 -0.44 -7.79 -6.93
C PRO A 2 -1.32 -7.65 -8.17
N SER A 3 -0.76 -7.69 -9.39
CA SER A 3 -1.51 -7.52 -10.64
C SER A 3 -2.57 -8.61 -10.90
N SER A 4 -2.48 -9.77 -10.24
CA SER A 4 -3.48 -10.85 -10.40
C SER A 4 -4.82 -10.48 -9.74
N LEU A 5 -4.79 -9.82 -8.58
CA LEU A 5 -5.99 -9.40 -7.85
C LEU A 5 -6.71 -8.25 -8.57
N GLU A 6 -5.95 -7.33 -9.18
CA GLU A 6 -6.52 -6.30 -10.06
C GLU A 6 -7.24 -6.94 -11.26
N ARG A 7 -6.62 -7.94 -11.90
CA ARG A 7 -7.18 -8.65 -13.06
C ARG A 7 -8.46 -9.41 -12.74
N GLN A 8 -8.62 -9.87 -11.50
CA GLN A 8 -9.86 -10.50 -11.01
C GLN A 8 -10.98 -9.47 -10.74
N GLY A 9 -10.64 -8.18 -10.63
CA GLY A 9 -11.61 -7.10 -10.41
C GLY A 9 -12.15 -7.02 -8.99
N ASP A 10 -11.48 -7.66 -8.02
CA ASP A 10 -11.88 -7.63 -6.60
C ASP A 10 -11.27 -6.43 -5.86
N VAL A 11 -10.14 -5.92 -6.36
CA VAL A 11 -9.43 -4.76 -5.81
C VAL A 11 -9.06 -3.75 -6.89
N ARG A 12 -8.85 -2.51 -6.48
CA ARG A 12 -8.33 -1.43 -7.32
C ARG A 12 -7.16 -0.74 -6.64
N GLU A 13 -6.15 -0.38 -7.42
CA GLU A 13 -5.04 0.45 -6.95
C GLU A 13 -5.56 1.87 -6.65
N VAL A 14 -5.14 2.45 -5.53
CA VAL A 14 -5.59 3.78 -5.07
C VAL A 14 -4.45 4.75 -4.79
N GLY A 15 -3.19 4.38 -5.01
CA GLY A 15 -2.02 5.22 -4.81
C GLY A 15 -2.09 6.54 -5.56
N ALA A 16 -2.60 6.54 -6.80
CA ALA A 16 -2.79 7.76 -7.60
C ALA A 16 -3.82 8.76 -7.01
N GLN A 17 -4.63 8.36 -6.02
CA GLN A 17 -5.63 9.21 -5.38
C GLN A 17 -5.11 9.89 -4.11
N ALA A 18 -3.85 9.63 -3.75
CA ALA A 18 -3.23 10.13 -2.54
C ALA A 18 -2.07 11.10 -2.85
N VAL A 19 -1.75 11.94 -1.88
CA VAL A 19 -0.51 12.70 -1.83
C VAL A 19 0.52 11.87 -1.07
N TRP A 20 1.71 11.75 -1.64
CA TRP A 20 2.81 10.97 -1.09
C TRP A 20 3.93 11.89 -0.60
N SER A 21 4.50 11.59 0.56
CA SER A 21 5.70 12.27 1.07
C SER A 21 6.61 11.31 1.81
N LEU A 22 7.90 11.60 1.81
CA LEU A 22 8.94 10.78 2.44
C LEU A 22 9.52 11.51 3.63
N SER A 23 9.98 10.78 4.65
CA SER A 23 10.74 11.36 5.77
C SER A 23 12.05 12.01 5.30
N SER A 24 12.70 11.38 4.33
CA SER A 24 13.94 11.85 3.70
C SER A 24 14.11 11.20 2.32
N CYS A 25 14.94 11.77 1.47
CA CYS A 25 15.35 11.13 0.23
C CYS A 25 16.69 11.67 -0.24
N LYS A 26 17.49 10.83 -0.89
CA LYS A 26 18.62 11.32 -1.68
C LYS A 26 18.13 12.06 -2.93
N PRO A 27 18.87 13.07 -3.42
CA PRO A 27 18.50 13.79 -4.62
C PRO A 27 18.26 12.85 -5.81
N GLY A 28 17.06 12.92 -6.41
CA GLY A 28 16.67 12.08 -7.55
C GLY A 28 16.24 10.65 -7.23
N LEU A 29 16.19 10.25 -5.95
CA LEU A 29 15.79 8.92 -5.50
C LEU A 29 14.66 9.06 -4.46
N GLY A 30 13.49 9.55 -4.89
CA GLY A 30 12.38 9.95 -4.03
C GLY A 30 11.06 9.25 -4.35
N VAL A 31 9.95 9.99 -4.22
CA VAL A 31 8.58 9.47 -4.36
C VAL A 31 8.33 8.90 -5.76
N ASP A 32 8.86 9.56 -6.79
CA ASP A 32 8.60 9.19 -8.18
C ASP A 32 9.01 7.74 -8.46
N GLN A 33 10.15 7.31 -7.92
CA GLN A 33 10.65 5.95 -8.07
C GLN A 33 9.81 4.90 -7.33
N LEU A 34 8.98 5.29 -6.36
CA LEU A 34 8.06 4.35 -5.69
C LEU A 34 6.82 4.02 -6.51
N LEU A 35 6.50 4.85 -7.52
CA LEU A 35 5.23 4.86 -8.22
C LEU A 35 5.36 4.69 -9.75
N ASP A 36 6.59 4.67 -10.27
CA ASP A 36 6.91 4.63 -11.70
C ASP A 36 6.67 3.26 -12.38
N ASN A 37 6.25 2.24 -11.62
CA ASN A 37 6.12 0.84 -12.07
C ASN A 37 7.43 0.23 -12.63
N CYS A 38 8.59 0.76 -12.28
CA CYS A 38 9.90 0.19 -12.58
C CYS A 38 10.49 -0.49 -11.33
N LEU A 39 11.05 -1.69 -11.48
CA LEU A 39 11.67 -2.42 -10.36
C LEU A 39 13.19 -2.18 -10.27
N ASP A 40 13.76 -1.46 -11.24
CA ASP A 40 15.19 -1.11 -11.26
C ASP A 40 15.47 0.21 -10.55
N THR A 41 14.48 1.10 -10.48
CA THR A 41 14.50 2.33 -9.69
C THR A 41 14.08 2.07 -8.25
N PHE A 42 14.41 3.02 -7.37
CA PHE A 42 14.07 2.93 -5.95
C PHE A 42 14.09 4.31 -5.29
N TRP A 43 13.30 4.45 -4.22
CA TRP A 43 13.55 5.46 -3.20
C TRP A 43 14.76 5.04 -2.37
N GLN A 44 15.66 5.98 -2.12
CA GLN A 44 16.71 5.83 -1.11
C GLN A 44 16.51 6.88 -0.02
N SER A 45 16.33 6.43 1.21
CA SER A 45 16.29 7.34 2.37
C SER A 45 17.65 8.01 2.59
N ASP A 46 17.63 9.12 3.33
CA ASP A 46 18.85 9.82 3.76
C ASP A 46 18.59 10.49 5.12
N GLY A 47 18.54 9.70 6.19
CA GLY A 47 18.12 10.19 7.50
C GLY A 47 18.22 9.19 8.63
N VAL A 48 17.51 9.45 9.72
CA VAL A 48 17.44 8.55 10.87
C VAL A 48 16.19 7.68 10.82
N LEU A 49 16.30 6.45 11.31
CA LEU A 49 15.14 5.58 11.49
C LEU A 49 14.13 6.20 12.48
N PRO A 50 12.83 5.90 12.33
CA PRO A 50 12.24 5.14 11.22
C PRO A 50 12.20 5.95 9.91
N HIS A 51 12.40 5.27 8.77
CA HIS A 51 12.19 5.87 7.45
C HIS A 51 10.73 5.72 7.06
N GLU A 52 10.06 6.81 6.72
CA GLU A 52 8.60 6.83 6.61
C GLU A 52 8.13 7.26 5.22
N VAL A 53 7.22 6.48 4.65
CA VAL A 53 6.40 6.85 3.49
C VAL A 53 5.02 7.23 4.01
N ASN A 54 4.61 8.48 3.79
CA ASN A 54 3.32 9.03 4.21
C ASN A 54 2.40 9.17 3.01
N ILE A 55 1.18 8.68 3.14
CA ILE A 55 0.20 8.56 2.06
C ILE A 55 -1.12 9.15 2.56
N GLN A 56 -1.49 10.31 2.02
CA GLN A 56 -2.64 11.10 2.47
C GLN A 56 -3.74 11.14 1.42
N PHE A 57 -4.92 10.67 1.77
CA PHE A 57 -6.09 10.66 0.90
C PHE A 57 -6.99 11.86 1.20
N TYR A 58 -7.57 12.45 0.15
CA TYR A 58 -8.57 13.53 0.27
C TYR A 58 -9.90 13.06 0.88
N ARG A 59 -10.17 11.75 0.86
CA ARG A 59 -11.39 11.13 1.39
C ARG A 59 -11.00 9.93 2.23
N LYS A 60 -11.89 9.53 3.15
CA LYS A 60 -11.65 8.34 3.99
C LYS A 60 -11.71 7.06 3.15
N THR A 61 -10.55 6.60 2.71
CA THR A 61 -10.37 5.49 1.77
C THR A 61 -10.27 4.17 2.53
N ALA A 62 -10.91 3.12 1.98
CA ALA A 62 -10.73 1.75 2.47
C ALA A 62 -9.46 1.16 1.89
N ILE A 63 -8.60 0.62 2.74
CA ILE A 63 -7.32 0.00 2.37
C ILE A 63 -7.39 -1.46 2.80
N GLN A 64 -7.33 -2.36 1.83
CA GLN A 64 -7.36 -3.81 2.05
C GLN A 64 -5.95 -4.39 2.20
N ALA A 65 -5.01 -3.88 1.41
CA ALA A 65 -3.64 -4.35 1.41
C ALA A 65 -2.67 -3.26 0.95
N VAL A 66 -1.46 -3.31 1.51
CA VAL A 66 -0.29 -2.58 1.04
C VAL A 66 0.68 -3.60 0.46
N TYR A 67 1.19 -3.32 -0.73
CA TYR A 67 2.25 -4.11 -1.35
C TYR A 67 3.50 -3.28 -1.47
N VAL A 68 4.63 -3.84 -1.06
CA VAL A 68 5.94 -3.21 -1.16
C VAL A 68 6.88 -4.17 -1.89
N TYR A 69 7.61 -3.68 -2.88
CA TYR A 69 8.65 -4.47 -3.54
C TYR A 69 10.01 -4.20 -2.90
N VAL A 70 10.66 -5.28 -2.45
CA VAL A 70 12.00 -5.29 -1.85
C VAL A 70 12.79 -6.49 -2.37
N ASP A 71 14.10 -6.35 -2.54
CA ASP A 71 14.96 -7.43 -3.02
C ASP A 71 16.31 -7.47 -2.30
N TYR A 72 16.44 -8.41 -1.38
CA TYR A 72 17.64 -8.59 -0.56
C TYR A 72 18.90 -8.86 -1.40
N ASN A 73 18.77 -9.60 -2.49
CA ASN A 73 19.92 -9.94 -3.33
C ASN A 73 20.47 -8.71 -4.06
N ARG A 74 19.63 -7.71 -4.30
CA ARG A 74 20.01 -6.45 -4.96
C ARG A 74 20.45 -5.37 -3.98
N ASP A 75 19.79 -5.31 -2.82
CA ASP A 75 19.89 -4.16 -1.91
C ASP A 75 20.68 -4.46 -0.62
N GLU A 76 20.94 -5.73 -0.30
CA GLU A 76 21.70 -6.17 0.87
C GLU A 76 21.30 -5.44 2.17
N SER A 77 22.16 -4.55 2.70
CA SER A 77 21.94 -3.79 3.93
C SER A 77 20.87 -2.69 3.79
N TYR A 78 20.55 -2.25 2.57
CA TYR A 78 19.46 -1.30 2.32
C TYR A 78 18.08 -1.96 2.37
N THR A 79 18.02 -3.29 2.46
CA THR A 79 16.76 -4.03 2.48
C THR A 79 16.05 -3.89 3.82
N PRO A 80 14.79 -3.43 3.87
CA PRO A 80 14.00 -3.43 5.10
C PRO A 80 13.97 -4.81 5.76
N LYS A 81 14.21 -4.85 7.06
CA LYS A 81 14.07 -6.04 7.91
C LYS A 81 12.77 -6.02 8.70
N ARG A 82 12.30 -4.83 9.10
CA ARG A 82 11.06 -4.67 9.85
C ARG A 82 10.29 -3.48 9.32
N ILE A 83 9.06 -3.71 8.89
CA ILE A 83 8.15 -2.67 8.38
C ILE A 83 6.90 -2.65 9.24
N ALA A 84 6.46 -1.46 9.66
CA ALA A 84 5.17 -1.25 10.27
C ALA A 84 4.26 -0.42 9.36
N VAL A 85 3.00 -0.83 9.24
CA VAL A 85 1.96 -0.03 8.59
C VAL A 85 1.10 0.59 9.68
N LYS A 86 1.05 1.92 9.68
CA LYS A 86 0.24 2.73 10.59
C LYS A 86 -0.87 3.44 9.80
N VAL A 87 -1.97 3.72 10.47
CA VAL A 87 -3.11 4.43 9.87
C VAL A 87 -3.75 5.40 10.86
N GLY A 88 -4.34 6.47 10.36
CA GLY A 88 -5.04 7.45 11.19
C GLY A 88 -5.88 8.44 10.37
N SER A 89 -6.39 9.44 11.05
CA SER A 89 -7.10 10.56 10.43
C SER A 89 -6.13 11.68 10.02
N THR A 90 -5.04 11.81 10.78
CA THR A 90 -3.98 12.81 10.68
C THR A 90 -2.63 12.14 10.99
N PHE A 91 -1.54 12.89 10.94
CA PHE A 91 -0.23 12.38 11.36
C PHE A 91 -0.08 12.25 12.89
N HIS A 92 -0.99 12.82 13.69
CA HIS A 92 -0.91 12.79 15.16
C HIS A 92 -1.62 11.59 15.81
N ASP A 93 -2.54 10.93 15.10
CA ASP A 93 -3.38 9.84 15.62
C ASP A 93 -3.09 8.50 14.92
N LEU A 94 -1.88 8.34 14.38
CA LEU A 94 -1.47 7.11 13.71
C LEU A 94 -1.38 5.96 14.71
N ARG A 95 -2.08 4.86 14.42
CA ARG A 95 -1.97 3.58 15.13
C ARG A 95 -1.36 2.52 14.23
N VAL A 96 -0.52 1.67 14.79
CA VAL A 96 0.02 0.50 14.10
C VAL A 96 -1.13 -0.47 13.81
N VAL A 97 -1.29 -0.85 12.55
CA VAL A 97 -2.23 -1.88 12.11
C VAL A 97 -1.52 -3.22 12.04
N GLU A 98 -0.35 -3.23 11.43
CA GLU A 98 0.42 -4.44 11.16
C GLU A 98 1.92 -4.15 11.26
N THR A 99 2.70 -5.11 11.74
CA THR A 99 4.17 -5.05 11.71
C THR A 99 4.70 -6.37 11.21
N VAL A 100 5.48 -6.33 10.13
CA VAL A 100 6.01 -7.50 9.46
C VAL A 100 7.53 -7.52 9.59
N ASP A 101 8.05 -8.67 10.02
CA ASP A 101 9.46 -9.00 9.97
C ASP A 101 9.77 -9.71 8.65
N LEU A 102 10.78 -9.23 7.93
CA LEU A 102 11.21 -9.72 6.63
C LEU A 102 12.56 -10.42 6.80
N ASN A 103 12.68 -11.61 6.22
CA ASN A 103 13.90 -12.40 6.24
C ASN A 103 14.38 -12.60 4.80
N GLU A 104 15.37 -11.80 4.39
CA GLU A 104 15.97 -11.82 3.05
C GLU A 104 14.92 -11.87 1.91
N PRO A 105 13.93 -10.95 1.91
CA PRO A 105 12.83 -11.00 0.95
C PRO A 105 13.30 -10.74 -0.48
N ALA A 106 12.70 -11.40 -1.46
CA ALA A 106 12.98 -11.19 -2.89
C ALA A 106 11.67 -11.10 -3.69
N GLY A 107 11.09 -9.89 -3.75
CA GLY A 107 9.92 -9.59 -4.55
C GLY A 107 8.85 -8.78 -3.80
N TRP A 108 7.60 -9.00 -4.21
CA TRP A 108 6.43 -8.34 -3.62
C TRP A 108 6.11 -8.90 -2.23
N VAL A 109 6.16 -8.04 -1.23
CA VAL A 109 5.69 -8.30 0.13
C VAL A 109 4.26 -7.79 0.26
N HIS A 110 3.36 -8.67 0.70
CA HIS A 110 1.97 -8.35 1.01
C HIS A 110 1.82 -8.04 2.51
N ILE A 111 1.32 -6.85 2.83
CA ILE A 111 1.00 -6.43 4.20
C ILE A 111 -0.50 -6.21 4.30
N ALA A 112 -1.18 -7.09 5.04
CA ALA A 112 -2.61 -7.01 5.23
C ALA A 112 -2.97 -5.80 6.11
N THR A 113 -3.98 -5.03 5.70
CA THR A 113 -4.48 -3.88 6.49
C THR A 113 -5.93 -4.11 6.88
N GLN A 114 -6.15 -5.17 7.65
CA GLN A 114 -7.48 -5.58 8.11
C GLN A 114 -7.69 -5.25 9.59
N ASP A 115 -8.93 -4.98 9.98
CA ASP A 115 -9.32 -4.87 11.38
C ASP A 115 -9.50 -6.26 12.03
N SER A 116 -9.81 -6.30 13.32
CA SER A 116 -10.03 -7.54 14.07
C SER A 116 -11.20 -8.39 13.55
N ALA A 117 -12.06 -7.84 12.69
CA ALA A 117 -13.15 -8.55 12.04
C ALA A 117 -12.82 -8.94 10.59
N GLY A 118 -11.55 -8.80 10.15
CA GLY A 118 -11.11 -9.12 8.79
C GLY A 118 -11.54 -8.08 7.74
N ARG A 119 -12.05 -6.91 8.16
CA ARG A 119 -12.54 -5.89 7.23
C ARG A 119 -11.41 -4.92 6.86
N PRO A 120 -11.40 -4.38 5.62
CA PRO A 120 -10.45 -3.35 5.23
C PRO A 120 -10.48 -2.14 6.16
N VAL A 121 -9.30 -1.69 6.59
CA VAL A 121 -9.18 -0.51 7.44
C VAL A 121 -9.48 0.75 6.63
N ARG A 122 -10.22 1.70 7.21
CA ARG A 122 -10.56 2.98 6.58
C ARG A 122 -9.81 4.12 7.23
N ALA A 123 -9.03 4.86 6.45
CA ALA A 123 -8.18 5.94 6.96
C ALA A 123 -8.07 7.12 5.97
N PHE A 124 -7.64 8.26 6.48
CA PHE A 124 -7.21 9.40 5.66
C PHE A 124 -5.69 9.41 5.49
N HIS A 125 -4.95 8.91 6.49
CA HIS A 125 -3.49 8.83 6.47
C HIS A 125 -3.06 7.37 6.63
N VAL A 126 -2.19 6.91 5.72
CA VAL A 126 -1.47 5.65 5.83
C VAL A 126 0.03 5.98 5.90
N GLN A 127 0.74 5.36 6.82
CA GLN A 127 2.18 5.52 6.96
C GLN A 127 2.85 4.15 6.93
N ILE A 128 3.82 3.97 6.05
CA ILE A 128 4.68 2.79 5.99
C ILE A 128 6.01 3.20 6.61
N ALA A 129 6.35 2.60 7.75
CA ALA A 129 7.55 2.92 8.52
C ALA A 129 8.53 1.74 8.46
N VAL A 130 9.69 1.95 7.84
CA VAL A 130 10.83 1.03 7.94
C VAL A 130 11.50 1.26 9.28
N LEU A 131 11.38 0.28 10.18
CA LEU A 131 11.87 0.36 11.56
C LEU A 131 13.30 -0.15 11.72
N ALA A 132 13.74 -1.03 10.83
CA ALA A 132 15.10 -1.57 10.79
C ALA A 132 15.39 -2.13 9.40
N ASN A 133 16.67 -2.08 8.99
CA ASN A 133 17.16 -2.75 7.79
C ASN A 133 18.00 -3.99 8.15
N HIS A 134 18.26 -4.82 7.14
CA HIS A 134 19.19 -5.95 7.26
C HIS A 134 20.62 -5.45 7.49
N LYS A 135 21.47 -6.29 8.10
CA LYS A 135 22.87 -5.98 8.41
C LYS A 135 23.09 -4.62 9.11
N ASN A 136 22.09 -4.13 9.84
CA ASN A 136 22.07 -2.79 10.47
C ASN A 136 22.33 -1.63 9.49
N GLY A 137 21.83 -1.75 8.25
CA GLY A 137 21.94 -0.66 7.27
C GLY A 137 21.24 0.62 7.71
N GLN A 138 21.91 1.75 7.46
CA GLN A 138 21.44 3.07 7.88
C GLN A 138 20.26 3.55 7.04
N ASP A 139 20.37 3.45 5.72
CA ASP A 139 19.33 3.86 4.77
C ASP A 139 18.57 2.66 4.21
N THR A 140 17.42 2.91 3.60
CA THR A 140 16.56 1.88 3.01
C THR A 140 16.34 2.09 1.53
N HIS A 141 16.19 0.98 0.79
CA HIS A 141 15.71 0.96 -0.59
C HIS A 141 14.31 0.35 -0.63
N LEU A 142 13.34 1.10 -1.14
CA LEU A 142 12.05 0.58 -1.56
C LEU A 142 11.90 0.84 -3.06
N ARG A 143 11.59 -0.21 -3.83
CA ARG A 143 11.56 -0.15 -5.30
C ARG A 143 10.19 0.22 -5.85
N GLN A 144 9.12 -0.19 -5.17
CA GLN A 144 7.76 0.07 -5.62
C GLN A 144 6.78 -0.11 -4.47
N ILE A 145 5.72 0.70 -4.43
CA ILE A 145 4.62 0.54 -3.49
C ILE A 145 3.28 0.61 -4.22
N LYS A 146 2.35 -0.27 -3.86
CA LYS A 146 0.96 -0.25 -4.35
C LYS A 146 -0.03 -0.38 -3.21
N LEU A 147 -1.10 0.42 -3.24
CA LEU A 147 -2.15 0.38 -2.24
C LEU A 147 -3.45 -0.09 -2.89
N TYR A 148 -4.08 -1.08 -2.29
CA TYR A 148 -5.32 -1.64 -2.81
C TYR A 148 -6.51 -1.34 -1.92
N SER A 149 -7.56 -0.83 -2.55
CA SER A 149 -8.90 -0.73 -1.98
C SER A 149 -9.75 -1.87 -2.54
N PRO A 150 -10.69 -2.43 -1.75
CA PRO A 150 -11.71 -3.30 -2.30
C PRO A 150 -12.53 -2.56 -3.36
N VAL A 151 -12.91 -3.25 -4.44
CA VAL A 151 -13.89 -2.73 -5.40
C VAL A 151 -15.28 -2.86 -4.78
N GLN A 152 -15.93 -1.72 -4.52
CA GLN A 152 -17.35 -1.74 -4.21
C GLN A 152 -18.12 -2.11 -5.47
N ARG A 153 -18.60 -3.35 -5.54
CA ARG A 153 -19.70 -3.71 -6.45
C ARG A 153 -20.96 -3.08 -5.86
N ALA A 154 -21.28 -1.87 -6.30
CA ALA A 154 -22.54 -1.24 -5.93
C ALA A 154 -23.67 -2.13 -6.42
N SER A 155 -24.37 -2.76 -5.48
CA SER A 155 -25.66 -3.38 -5.77
C SER A 155 -26.60 -2.26 -6.24
N VAL A 156 -27.18 -2.44 -7.42
CA VAL A 156 -28.28 -1.58 -7.90
C VAL A 156 -29.56 -1.84 -7.10
N SER A 157 -29.62 -2.96 -6.39
CA SER A 157 -30.76 -3.29 -5.56
C SER A 157 -30.70 -2.55 -4.21
N VAL A 158 -31.90 -2.15 -3.75
CA VAL A 158 -32.16 -1.69 -2.38
C VAL A 158 -32.02 -2.79 -1.33
N LEU A 159 -31.90 -4.06 -1.75
CA LEU A 159 -31.77 -5.21 -0.87
C LEU A 159 -30.29 -5.48 -0.56
N PRO A 160 -29.88 -5.54 0.71
CA PRO A 160 -28.50 -5.85 1.06
C PRO A 160 -28.05 -7.20 0.49
N GLY A 161 -26.94 -7.19 -0.26
CA GLY A 161 -26.33 -8.42 -0.79
C GLY A 161 -26.97 -9.01 -2.06
N VAL A 162 -27.98 -8.35 -2.65
CA VAL A 162 -28.59 -8.82 -3.89
C VAL A 162 -27.96 -8.10 -5.09
N ASN A 163 -27.17 -8.82 -5.88
CA ASN A 163 -26.60 -8.31 -7.12
C ASN A 163 -27.32 -8.90 -8.33
N PHE A 164 -27.43 -8.13 -9.41
CA PHE A 164 -27.86 -8.66 -10.70
C PHE A 164 -26.78 -9.61 -11.24
N THR A 165 -27.18 -10.84 -11.56
CA THR A 165 -26.28 -11.89 -12.06
C THR A 165 -26.50 -12.19 -13.55
N SER A 166 -27.71 -11.95 -14.07
CA SER A 166 -28.01 -12.13 -15.50
C SER A 166 -27.58 -10.91 -16.32
N ALA A 167 -27.15 -11.16 -17.56
CA ALA A 167 -26.78 -10.11 -18.49
C ALA A 167 -27.94 -9.12 -18.75
N GLU A 168 -29.17 -9.64 -18.80
CA GLU A 168 -30.39 -8.85 -18.98
C GLU A 168 -30.59 -7.83 -17.85
N CYS A 169 -30.52 -8.26 -16.58
CA CYS A 169 -30.66 -7.35 -15.46
C CYS A 169 -29.48 -6.36 -15.36
N ILE A 170 -28.26 -6.81 -15.68
CA ILE A 170 -27.07 -5.95 -15.70
C ILE A 170 -27.19 -4.85 -16.78
N ALA A 171 -27.86 -5.10 -17.91
CA ALA A 171 -28.06 -4.09 -18.94
C ALA A 171 -28.84 -2.86 -18.45
N PHE A 172 -29.67 -3.01 -17.41
CA PHE A 172 -30.43 -1.92 -16.77
C PHE A 172 -29.81 -1.43 -15.46
N SER A 173 -28.59 -1.87 -15.13
CA SER A 173 -27.92 -1.58 -13.85
C SER A 173 -27.39 -0.14 -13.74
N CYS A 174 -27.08 0.51 -14.86
CA CYS A 174 -26.64 1.90 -14.87
C CYS A 174 -27.09 2.61 -16.15
N ILE A 175 -27.38 3.91 -16.02
CA ILE A 175 -27.49 4.81 -17.18
C ILE A 175 -26.09 5.39 -17.37
N ARG A 176 -25.52 5.24 -18.56
CA ARG A 176 -24.14 5.66 -18.87
C ARG A 176 -24.12 6.67 -20.00
#